data_AF-A0A0F7PKE9-F1
#
_entry.id   AF-A0A0F7PKE9-F1
#
_cell.length_a   1.000
_cell.length_b   1.000
_cell.length_c   1.000
_cell.angle_alpha   90.00
_cell.angle_beta   90.00
_cell.angle_gamma   90.00
#
_symmetry.space_group_name_H-M   'P 1'
#
loop_
_entity.id
_entity.type
_entity.pdbx_description
1 polymer ?
#
loop_
_entity_poly.entity_id
_entity_poly.type
_entity_poly.pdbx_seq_one_letter_code
_entity_poly.pdbx_strand_id
1 'polypeptide(L)'
;MKRLWPGWLLCLVTAGLFAYMALVESAAISALLGGWQLPDGVPLGYDADAARALFDVFVADFSAAQVEGRQSASEAYLALHAGFDLLFPPLLAMSIAFCAFAATYSRQDQAETPRLAKVGLGLALALAFAYLGFDFFENAVADTIYGPKAIMLAFNEQMVFVLQVLTRGKYLSLIVAIVLIVALWIARRKRMRSTKADT
;
A
#
# COMPACT_ATOMS: atom_id res chain seq x y z
N MET A 1 -7.35 -18.09 20.18
CA MET A 1 -7.19 -16.66 19.87
C MET A 1 -6.16 -15.97 20.78
N LYS A 2 -6.12 -16.24 22.10
CA LYS A 2 -5.13 -15.67 23.04
C LYS A 2 -3.63 -15.80 22.70
N ARG A 3 -3.21 -16.61 21.71
CA ARG A 3 -1.78 -16.73 21.28
C ARG A 3 -1.43 -15.92 20.02
N LEU A 4 -2.44 -15.51 19.24
CA LEU A 4 -2.25 -14.76 18.00
C LEU A 4 -2.54 -13.25 18.17
N TRP A 5 -2.83 -12.82 19.41
CA TRP A 5 -3.19 -11.43 19.71
C TRP A 5 -2.16 -10.39 19.25
N PRO A 6 -0.83 -10.64 19.28
CA PRO A 6 0.13 -9.63 18.84
C PRO A 6 -0.01 -9.33 17.34
N GLY A 7 -0.27 -10.36 16.53
CA GLY A 7 -0.47 -10.17 15.10
C GLY A 7 -1.82 -9.51 14.77
N TRP A 8 -2.87 -9.76 15.54
CA TRP A 8 -4.12 -9.00 15.38
C TRP A 8 -3.96 -7.54 15.78
N LEU A 9 -3.17 -7.25 16.82
CA LEU A 9 -2.81 -5.88 17.19
C LEU A 9 -2.04 -5.21 16.05
N LEU A 10 -1.06 -5.90 15.45
CA LEU A 10 -0.37 -5.41 14.26
C LEU A 10 -1.37 -5.04 13.15
N CYS A 11 -2.30 -5.93 12.80
CA CYS A 11 -3.30 -5.62 11.76
C CYS A 11 -4.16 -4.40 12.10
N LEU A 12 -4.55 -4.25 13.38
CA LEU A 12 -5.32 -3.09 13.83
C LEU A 12 -4.51 -1.78 13.73
N VAL A 13 -3.24 -1.81 14.14
CA VAL A 13 -2.34 -0.65 14.03
C VAL A 13 -2.14 -0.27 12.57
N THR A 14 -1.87 -1.25 11.69
CA THR A 14 -1.74 -1.04 10.24
C THR A 14 -3.01 -0.43 9.65
N ALA A 15 -4.19 -0.93 10.02
CA ALA A 15 -5.47 -0.38 9.55
C ALA A 15 -5.71 1.05 10.06
N GLY A 16 -5.35 1.34 11.31
CA GLY A 16 -5.42 2.69 11.87
C GLY A 16 -4.48 3.66 11.16
N LEU A 17 -3.26 3.22 10.85
CA LEU A 17 -2.29 4.00 10.09
C LEU A 17 -2.78 4.29 8.67
N PHE A 18 -3.32 3.28 7.96
CA PHE A 18 -3.94 3.48 6.66
C PHE A 18 -5.05 4.52 6.70
N ALA A 19 -5.97 4.40 7.67
CA ALA A 19 -7.07 5.34 7.83
C ALA A 19 -6.58 6.76 8.09
N TYR A 20 -5.56 6.92 8.94
CA TYR A 20 -4.94 8.21 9.21
C TYR A 20 -4.31 8.81 7.93
N MET A 21 -3.51 8.04 7.20
CA MET A 21 -2.89 8.50 5.96
C MET A 21 -3.92 8.88 4.90
N ALA A 22 -4.96 8.05 4.70
CA ALA A 22 -5.98 8.29 3.68
C ALA A 22 -6.90 9.46 4.02
N LEU A 23 -7.31 9.60 5.29
CA LEU A 23 -8.34 10.56 5.70
C LEU A 23 -7.77 11.88 6.24
N VAL A 24 -6.49 11.91 6.63
CA VAL A 24 -5.85 13.09 7.21
C VAL A 24 -4.75 13.59 6.28
N GLU A 25 -3.67 12.83 6.11
CA GLU A 25 -2.48 13.29 5.37
C GLU A 25 -2.78 13.51 3.88
N SER A 26 -3.27 12.47 3.19
CA SER A 26 -3.61 12.52 1.77
C SER A 26 -4.71 13.53 1.49
N ALA A 27 -5.73 13.60 2.36
CA ALA A 27 -6.82 14.57 2.24
C ALA A 27 -6.34 16.02 2.39
N ALA A 28 -5.43 16.28 3.34
CA ALA A 28 -4.86 17.61 3.55
C ALA A 28 -4.01 18.05 2.36
N ILE A 29 -3.16 17.17 1.81
CA ILE A 29 -2.35 17.49 0.62
C ILE A 29 -3.26 17.67 -0.60
N SER A 30 -4.25 16.81 -0.79
CA SER A 30 -5.22 16.93 -1.88
C SER A 30 -5.97 18.26 -1.83
N ALA A 31 -6.28 18.77 -0.63
CA ALA A 31 -6.93 20.07 -0.46
C ALA A 31 -6.05 21.24 -0.95
N LEU A 32 -4.73 21.18 -0.72
CA LEU A 32 -3.78 22.16 -1.27
C LEU A 32 -3.73 22.11 -2.80
N LEU A 33 -3.92 20.91 -3.37
CA LEU A 33 -3.94 20.67 -4.80
C LEU A 33 -5.34 20.86 -5.42
N GLY A 34 -6.26 21.58 -4.77
CA GLY A 34 -7.59 21.84 -5.33
C GLY A 34 -8.47 20.59 -5.47
N GLY A 35 -8.24 19.57 -4.65
CA GLY A 35 -8.97 18.31 -4.63
C GLY A 35 -8.43 17.22 -5.55
N TRP A 36 -7.31 17.45 -6.22
CA TRP A 36 -6.64 16.41 -6.99
C TRP A 36 -6.13 15.29 -6.06
N GLN A 37 -6.35 14.04 -6.48
CA GLN A 37 -5.84 12.89 -5.74
C GLN A 37 -4.32 12.77 -5.92
N LEU A 38 -3.64 12.34 -4.86
CA LEU A 38 -2.23 11.95 -4.96
C LEU A 38 -2.07 10.74 -5.90
N PRO A 39 -0.88 10.53 -6.49
CA PRO A 39 -0.60 9.34 -7.31
C PRO A 39 -1.04 8.03 -6.67
N ASP A 40 -0.78 7.88 -5.37
CA ASP A 40 -1.18 6.73 -4.53
C ASP A 40 -2.69 6.56 -4.36
N GLY A 41 -3.48 7.59 -4.64
CA GLY A 41 -4.93 7.52 -4.59
C GLY A 41 -5.56 6.92 -5.85
N VAL A 42 -4.78 6.73 -6.93
CA VAL A 42 -5.27 6.35 -8.26
C VAL A 42 -4.79 4.95 -8.63
N PRO A 43 -5.61 3.89 -8.47
CA PRO A 43 -5.14 2.50 -8.61
C PRO A 43 -4.56 2.10 -9.96
N LEU A 44 -4.92 2.81 -11.03
CA LEU A 44 -4.43 2.56 -12.38
C LEU A 44 -3.27 3.50 -12.78
N GLY A 45 -2.88 4.41 -11.88
CA GLY A 45 -2.01 5.55 -12.14
C GLY A 45 -2.70 6.64 -12.99
N TYR A 46 -2.11 7.83 -13.00
CA TYR A 46 -2.48 8.89 -13.93
C TYR A 46 -1.92 8.61 -15.32
N ASP A 47 -2.70 8.89 -16.37
CA ASP A 47 -2.16 9.00 -17.74
C ASP A 47 -1.23 10.23 -17.88
N ALA A 48 -0.61 10.38 -19.06
CA ALA A 48 0.35 11.46 -19.29
C ALA A 48 -0.26 12.85 -19.11
N ASP A 49 -1.48 13.05 -19.62
CA ASP A 49 -2.17 14.34 -19.56
C ASP A 49 -2.58 14.68 -18.13
N ALA A 50 -3.12 13.71 -17.38
CA ALA A 50 -3.50 13.91 -16.00
C ALA A 50 -2.30 14.05 -15.06
N ALA A 51 -1.20 13.32 -15.32
CA ALA A 51 0.06 13.49 -14.58
C ALA A 51 0.66 14.88 -14.83
N ARG A 52 0.57 15.38 -16.08
CA ARG A 52 0.99 16.74 -16.43
C ARG A 52 0.13 17.78 -15.74
N ALA A 53 -1.19 17.61 -15.75
CA ALA A 53 -2.12 18.50 -15.05
C ALA A 53 -1.83 18.53 -13.55
N LEU A 54 -1.61 17.37 -12.92
CA LEU A 54 -1.23 17.28 -11.51
C LEU A 54 0.10 18.00 -11.24
N PHE A 55 1.11 17.82 -12.11
CA PHE A 55 2.39 18.52 -12.00
C PHE A 55 2.21 20.03 -12.04
N ASP A 56 1.41 20.55 -12.97
CA ASP A 56 1.15 21.99 -13.08
C ASP A 56 0.44 22.55 -11.83
N VAL A 57 -0.43 21.75 -11.19
CA VAL A 57 -1.06 22.12 -9.90
C VAL A 57 -0.02 22.15 -8.76
N PHE A 58 0.90 21.18 -8.69
CA PHE A 58 1.99 21.22 -7.72
C PHE A 58 2.89 22.44 -7.91
N VAL A 59 3.23 22.80 -9.15
CA VAL A 59 4.03 24.00 -9.47
C VAL A 59 3.30 25.28 -9.05
N ALA A 60 2.00 25.36 -9.32
CA ALA A 60 1.18 26.51 -8.95
C ALA A 60 1.11 26.67 -7.42
N ASP A 61 0.84 25.59 -6.68
CA ASP A 61 0.81 25.62 -5.22
C ASP A 61 2.18 25.96 -4.62
N PHE A 62 3.27 25.38 -5.15
CA PHE A 62 4.62 25.67 -4.67
C PHE A 62 4.99 27.14 -4.80
N SER A 63 4.65 27.76 -5.93
CA SER A 63 4.90 29.19 -6.16
C SER A 63 4.07 30.05 -5.19
N ALA A 64 2.80 29.71 -4.97
CA ALA A 64 1.95 30.41 -4.01
C ALA A 64 2.45 30.26 -2.57
N ALA A 65 2.83 29.05 -2.19
CA ALA A 65 3.36 28.73 -0.86
C ALA A 65 4.62 29.52 -0.52
N GLN A 66 5.52 29.71 -1.49
CA GLN A 66 6.73 30.52 -1.32
C GLN A 66 6.42 31.99 -1.04
N VAL A 67 5.41 32.56 -1.70
CA VAL A 67 5.00 33.96 -1.46
C VAL A 67 4.35 34.10 -0.09
N GLU A 68 3.55 33.12 0.32
CA GLU A 68 2.79 33.12 1.57
C GLU A 68 3.61 32.68 2.79
N GLY A 69 4.82 32.13 2.59
CA GLY A 69 5.66 31.60 3.65
C GLY A 69 5.09 30.36 4.36
N ARG A 70 4.26 29.58 3.66
CA ARG A 70 3.67 28.33 4.15
C ARG A 70 4.36 27.10 3.54
N GLN A 71 4.10 25.92 4.11
CA GLN A 71 4.49 24.66 3.49
C GLN A 71 3.70 24.43 2.19
N SER A 72 4.40 23.98 1.15
CA SER A 72 3.79 23.57 -0.13
C SER A 72 3.27 22.13 -0.09
N ALA A 73 2.34 21.81 -0.98
CA ALA A 73 1.86 20.45 -1.22
C ALA A 73 3.01 19.52 -1.62
N SER A 74 3.98 20.01 -2.40
CA SER A 74 5.16 19.23 -2.81
C SER A 74 6.05 18.86 -1.63
N GLU A 75 6.27 19.79 -0.69
CA GLU A 75 7.03 19.51 0.54
C GLU A 75 6.26 18.59 1.48
N ALA A 76 4.94 18.77 1.60
CA ALA A 76 4.08 17.90 2.39
C ALA A 76 4.05 16.47 1.81
N TYR A 77 4.00 16.34 0.48
CA TYR A 77 4.02 15.06 -0.22
C TYR A 77 5.35 14.33 -0.03
N LEU A 78 6.48 15.03 -0.17
CA LEU A 78 7.80 14.46 0.15
C LEU A 78 7.90 14.04 1.63
N ALA A 79 7.35 14.83 2.54
CA ALA A 79 7.35 14.51 3.98
C ALA A 79 6.50 13.29 4.31
N LEU A 80 5.38 13.08 3.61
CA LEU A 80 4.56 11.88 3.73
C LEU A 80 5.37 10.62 3.40
N HIS A 81 6.08 10.62 2.26
CA HIS A 81 6.93 9.52 1.83
C HIS A 81 8.08 9.23 2.80
N ALA A 82 8.68 10.26 3.38
CA ALA A 82 9.74 10.11 4.39
C ALA A 82 9.21 9.68 5.77
N GLY A 83 7.91 9.81 6.01
CA GLY A 83 7.25 9.56 7.30
C GLY A 83 6.37 8.32 7.28
N PHE A 84 5.05 8.53 7.25
CA PHE A 84 4.09 7.45 7.40
C PHE A 84 4.11 6.46 6.21
N ASP A 85 4.37 6.93 4.99
CA ASP A 85 4.50 6.06 3.81
C ASP A 85 5.77 5.21 3.83
N LEU A 86 6.77 5.55 4.63
CA LEU A 86 7.93 4.69 4.84
C LEU A 86 7.60 3.50 5.76
N LEU A 87 6.72 3.73 6.74
CA LEU A 87 6.38 2.76 7.78
C LEU A 87 5.21 1.85 7.38
N PHE A 88 4.25 2.38 6.63
CA PHE A 88 3.02 1.68 6.28
C PHE A 88 3.26 0.41 5.44
N PRO A 89 4.04 0.43 4.35
CA PRO A 89 4.18 -0.73 3.48
C PRO A 89 4.82 -1.95 4.18
N PRO A 90 5.88 -1.82 5.01
CA PRO A 90 6.36 -2.91 5.84
C PRO A 90 5.30 -3.46 6.81
N LEU A 91 4.54 -2.58 7.47
CA LEU A 91 3.49 -2.99 8.40
C LEU A 91 2.37 -3.74 7.69
N LEU A 92 1.99 -3.30 6.48
CA LEU A 92 1.02 -3.99 5.64
C LEU A 92 1.54 -5.35 5.17
N ALA A 93 2.78 -5.42 4.69
CA ALA A 93 3.40 -6.69 4.29
C ALA A 93 3.43 -7.70 5.45
N MET A 94 3.82 -7.26 6.66
CA MET A 94 3.79 -8.11 7.85
C MET A 94 2.35 -8.51 8.24
N SER A 95 1.37 -7.62 8.07
CA SER A 95 -0.04 -7.91 8.34
C SER A 95 -0.60 -8.96 7.37
N ILE A 96 -0.26 -8.87 6.09
CA ILE A 96 -0.60 -9.86 5.05
C ILE A 96 0.02 -11.21 5.38
N ALA A 97 1.33 -11.23 5.68
CA ALA A 97 2.04 -12.44 6.05
C ALA A 97 1.43 -13.10 7.31
N PHE A 98 1.10 -12.29 8.32
CA PHE A 98 0.42 -12.76 9.52
C PHE A 98 -0.96 -13.33 9.21
N CYS A 99 -1.79 -12.65 8.40
CA CYS A 99 -3.11 -13.13 8.01
C CYS A 99 -3.05 -14.48 7.27
N ALA A 100 -2.08 -14.65 6.36
CA ALA A 100 -1.82 -15.91 5.68
C ALA A 100 -1.37 -17.01 6.66
N PHE A 101 -0.42 -16.69 7.55
CA PHE A 101 0.04 -17.61 8.59
C PHE A 101 -1.12 -18.04 9.50
N ALA A 102 -1.89 -17.08 10.00
CA ALA A 102 -3.02 -17.32 10.87
C ALA A 102 -4.07 -18.22 10.20
N ALA A 103 -4.28 -18.11 8.89
CA ALA A 103 -5.17 -18.97 8.12
C ALA A 103 -4.70 -20.44 8.07
N THR A 104 -3.38 -20.67 8.11
CA THR A 104 -2.79 -22.02 8.08
C THR A 104 -2.49 -22.60 9.47
N TYR A 105 -2.51 -21.77 10.52
CA TYR A 105 -2.21 -22.17 11.89
C TYR A 105 -3.26 -23.15 12.46
N SER A 106 -2.83 -24.38 12.78
CA SER A 106 -3.60 -25.38 13.52
C SER A 106 -3.11 -25.48 14.97
N ARG A 107 -4.04 -25.66 15.92
CA ARG A 107 -3.74 -25.72 17.36
C ARG A 107 -3.77 -27.16 17.92
N GLN A 108 -4.05 -28.16 17.09
CA GLN A 108 -4.13 -29.57 17.49
C GLN A 108 -2.99 -30.38 16.86
N ASP A 109 -2.38 -31.23 17.68
CA ASP A 109 -1.08 -31.91 17.50
C ASP A 109 -0.93 -32.89 16.32
N GLN A 110 -1.90 -33.07 15.41
CA GLN A 110 -1.79 -34.14 14.39
C GLN A 110 -2.36 -33.88 12.99
N ALA A 111 -2.70 -32.64 12.61
CA ALA A 111 -3.11 -32.36 11.23
C ALA A 111 -2.00 -31.66 10.45
N GLU A 112 -1.26 -32.40 9.62
CA GLU A 112 -0.32 -31.80 8.66
C GLU A 112 -1.04 -30.74 7.80
N THR A 113 -0.44 -29.55 7.73
CA THR A 113 -0.90 -28.49 6.84
C THR A 113 -0.78 -28.98 5.39
N PRO A 114 -1.86 -28.91 4.58
CA PRO A 114 -1.84 -29.41 3.20
C PRO A 114 -0.76 -28.72 2.38
N ARG A 115 -0.16 -29.47 1.45
CA ARG A 115 0.86 -28.92 0.54
C ARG A 115 0.36 -27.66 -0.18
N LEU A 116 -0.88 -27.65 -0.66
CA LEU A 116 -1.48 -26.48 -1.32
C LEU A 116 -1.61 -25.27 -0.40
N ALA A 117 -1.88 -25.47 0.90
CA ALA A 117 -1.95 -24.37 1.86
C ALA A 117 -0.55 -23.79 2.17
N LYS A 118 0.50 -24.65 2.18
CA LYS A 118 1.89 -24.20 2.30
C LYS A 118 2.33 -23.39 1.07
N VAL A 119 1.96 -23.83 -0.14
CA VAL A 119 2.21 -23.07 -1.38
C VAL A 119 1.48 -21.73 -1.36
N GLY A 120 0.20 -21.71 -0.97
CA GLY A 120 -0.58 -20.48 -0.85
C GLY A 120 0.00 -19.49 0.16
N LEU A 121 0.50 -19.98 1.30
CA LEU A 121 1.24 -19.16 2.28
C LEU A 121 2.49 -18.56 1.65
N GLY A 122 3.34 -19.38 1.02
CA GLY A 122 4.57 -18.91 0.38
C GLY A 122 4.31 -17.86 -0.70
N LEU A 123 3.26 -18.06 -1.51
CA LEU A 123 2.87 -17.12 -2.55
C LEU A 123 2.34 -15.79 -1.96
N ALA A 124 1.53 -15.84 -0.89
CA ALA A 124 1.07 -14.62 -0.22
C ALA A 124 2.24 -13.82 0.39
N LEU A 125 3.25 -14.50 0.94
CA LEU A 125 4.48 -13.84 1.40
C LEU A 125 5.26 -13.21 0.25
N ALA A 126 5.47 -13.94 -0.85
CA ALA A 126 6.18 -13.42 -2.03
C ALA A 126 5.48 -12.17 -2.60
N LEU A 127 4.15 -12.16 -2.63
CA LEU A 127 3.36 -11.01 -3.08
C LEU A 127 3.43 -9.83 -2.10
N ALA A 128 3.50 -10.08 -0.79
CA ALA A 128 3.71 -9.02 0.20
C ALA A 128 5.06 -8.30 0.02
N PHE A 129 6.12 -9.05 -0.32
CA PHE A 129 7.43 -8.47 -0.65
C PHE A 129 7.42 -7.74 -2.00
N ALA A 130 6.71 -8.28 -3.00
CA ALA A 130 6.55 -7.59 -4.28
C ALA A 130 5.82 -6.25 -4.10
N TYR A 131 4.72 -6.23 -3.33
CA TYR A 131 4.01 -5.02 -2.94
C TYR A 131 4.96 -3.99 -2.32
N LEU A 132 5.76 -4.41 -1.32
CA LEU A 132 6.72 -3.54 -0.64
C LEU A 132 7.74 -2.93 -1.60
N GLY A 133 8.27 -3.74 -2.52
CA GLY A 133 9.20 -3.26 -3.53
C GLY A 133 8.56 -2.25 -4.46
N PHE A 134 7.37 -2.56 -5.00
CA PHE A 134 6.65 -1.63 -5.86
C PHE A 134 6.37 -0.31 -5.16
N ASP A 135 5.89 -0.34 -3.92
CA ASP A 135 5.55 0.84 -3.12
C ASP A 135 6.77 1.76 -2.90
N PHE A 136 7.92 1.22 -2.46
CA PHE A 136 9.11 2.05 -2.27
C PHE A 136 9.66 2.66 -3.57
N PHE A 137 9.68 1.90 -4.66
CA PHE A 137 10.12 2.44 -5.95
C PHE A 137 9.14 3.47 -6.49
N GLU A 138 7.85 3.26 -6.26
CA GLU A 138 6.80 4.15 -6.74
C GLU A 138 6.85 5.51 -6.03
N ASN A 139 6.99 5.53 -4.70
CA ASN A 139 7.21 6.77 -3.93
C ASN A 139 8.47 7.51 -4.40
N ALA A 140 9.58 6.78 -4.60
CA ALA A 140 10.82 7.38 -5.08
C ALA A 140 10.67 7.98 -6.49
N VAL A 141 9.97 7.30 -7.41
CA VAL A 141 9.68 7.82 -8.75
C VAL A 141 8.74 9.03 -8.66
N ALA A 142 7.70 8.98 -7.82
CA ALA A 142 6.79 10.09 -7.60
C ALA A 142 7.55 11.34 -7.10
N ASP A 143 8.51 11.19 -6.19
CA ASP A 143 9.36 12.28 -5.73
C ASP A 143 10.22 12.89 -6.85
N THR A 144 10.65 12.10 -7.84
CA THR A 144 11.39 12.63 -9.00
C THR A 144 10.52 13.43 -9.97
N ILE A 145 9.20 13.38 -9.83
CA ILE A 145 8.25 14.13 -10.67
C ILE A 145 7.65 15.30 -9.87
N TYR A 146 7.17 15.03 -8.66
CA TYR A 146 6.36 15.97 -7.87
C TYR A 146 7.08 16.53 -6.64
N GLY A 147 8.30 16.07 -6.34
CA GLY A 147 9.07 16.58 -5.21
C GLY A 147 9.58 18.02 -5.43
N PRO A 148 9.96 18.75 -4.37
CA PRO A 148 10.25 20.19 -4.45
C PRO A 148 11.36 20.54 -5.45
N LYS A 149 12.37 19.68 -5.54
CA LYS A 149 13.47 19.84 -6.51
C LYS A 149 13.03 19.53 -7.94
N ALA A 150 12.12 18.57 -8.12
CA ALA A 150 11.64 18.14 -9.43
C ALA A 150 10.72 19.18 -10.07
N ILE A 151 9.82 19.78 -9.28
CA ILE A 151 8.89 20.80 -9.78
C ILE A 151 9.56 22.13 -10.16
N MET A 152 10.79 22.37 -9.66
CA MET A 152 11.63 23.48 -10.12
C MET A 152 12.29 23.22 -11.48
N LEU A 153 12.21 21.98 -11.98
CA LEU A 153 12.70 21.55 -13.28
C LEU A 153 11.51 21.32 -14.24
N ALA A 154 11.79 20.86 -15.45
CA ALA A 154 10.76 20.47 -16.40
C ALA A 154 10.12 19.12 -16.02
N PHE A 155 8.82 18.97 -16.31
CA PHE A 155 8.09 17.71 -16.16
C PHE A 155 8.78 16.56 -16.89
N ASN A 156 8.96 15.44 -16.20
CA ASN A 156 9.60 14.26 -16.76
C ASN A 156 8.56 13.23 -17.24
N GLU A 157 8.17 13.36 -18.50
CA GLU A 157 7.18 12.47 -19.14
C GLU A 157 7.59 10.99 -19.13
N GLN A 158 8.90 10.70 -19.19
CA GLN A 158 9.41 9.32 -19.23
C GLN A 158 9.12 8.57 -17.92
N MET A 159 9.08 9.29 -16.80
CA MET A 159 8.82 8.71 -15.48
C MET A 159 7.33 8.44 -15.23
N VAL A 160 6.42 9.04 -16.01
CA VAL A 160 4.97 8.79 -15.87
C VAL A 160 4.64 7.33 -16.16
N PHE A 161 5.20 6.76 -17.22
CA PHE A 161 4.98 5.34 -17.54
C PHE A 161 5.53 4.42 -16.45
N VAL A 162 6.73 4.74 -15.93
CA VAL A 162 7.34 3.98 -14.83
C VAL A 162 6.44 4.03 -13.60
N LEU A 163 5.96 5.21 -13.22
CA LEU A 163 5.04 5.40 -12.11
C LEU A 163 3.78 4.53 -12.27
N GLN A 164 3.12 4.58 -13.43
CA GLN A 164 1.94 3.75 -13.71
C GLN A 164 2.21 2.25 -13.55
N VAL A 165 3.34 1.75 -14.07
CA VAL A 165 3.71 0.33 -13.97
C VAL A 165 3.89 -0.06 -12.51
N LEU A 166 4.58 0.78 -11.72
CA LEU A 166 4.81 0.53 -10.31
C LEU A 166 3.51 0.60 -9.50
N THR A 167 2.66 1.61 -9.71
CA THR A 167 1.35 1.74 -9.05
C THR A 167 0.47 0.52 -9.36
N ARG A 168 0.40 0.08 -10.63
CA ARG A 168 -0.36 -1.12 -11.02
C ARG A 168 0.22 -2.38 -10.39
N GLY A 169 1.54 -2.52 -10.36
CA GLY A 169 2.23 -3.64 -9.71
C GLY A 169 1.92 -3.72 -8.21
N LYS A 170 1.99 -2.57 -7.53
CA LYS A 170 1.61 -2.39 -6.12
C LYS A 170 0.19 -2.91 -5.85
N TYR A 171 -0.81 -2.41 -6.57
CA TYR A 171 -2.19 -2.86 -6.35
C TYR A 171 -2.45 -4.29 -6.77
N LEU A 172 -1.90 -4.74 -7.90
CA LEU A 172 -2.09 -6.11 -8.38
C LEU A 172 -1.53 -7.13 -7.39
N SER A 173 -0.31 -6.91 -6.89
CA SER A 173 0.32 -7.79 -5.90
C SER A 173 -0.50 -7.86 -4.61
N LEU A 174 -0.99 -6.71 -4.12
CA LEU A 174 -1.85 -6.62 -2.95
C LEU A 174 -3.19 -7.36 -3.15
N ILE A 175 -3.88 -7.14 -4.27
CA ILE A 175 -5.17 -7.79 -4.58
C ILE A 175 -5.00 -9.31 -4.63
N VAL A 176 -3.97 -9.80 -5.33
CA VAL A 176 -3.72 -11.24 -5.45
C VAL A 176 -3.40 -11.84 -4.07
N ALA A 177 -2.61 -11.14 -3.25
CA ALA A 177 -2.32 -11.60 -1.88
C ALA A 177 -3.59 -11.73 -1.04
N ILE A 178 -4.48 -10.73 -1.09
CA ILE A 178 -5.76 -10.74 -0.38
C ILE A 178 -6.64 -11.91 -0.85
N VAL A 179 -6.76 -12.13 -2.16
CA VAL A 179 -7.54 -13.24 -2.73
C VAL A 179 -7.02 -14.59 -2.23
N LEU A 180 -5.70 -14.78 -2.21
CA LEU A 180 -5.08 -16.01 -1.69
C LEU A 180 -5.35 -16.21 -0.21
N ILE A 181 -5.25 -15.15 0.61
CA ILE A 181 -5.56 -15.19 2.03
C ILE A 181 -7.02 -15.58 2.25
N VAL A 182 -7.96 -14.95 1.53
CA VAL A 182 -9.38 -15.29 1.60
C VAL A 182 -9.60 -16.76 1.24
N ALA A 183 -8.97 -17.26 0.17
CA ALA A 183 -9.05 -18.66 -0.21
C ALA A 183 -8.52 -19.61 0.88
N LEU A 184 -7.40 -19.27 1.53
CA LEU A 184 -6.84 -20.04 2.66
C LEU A 184 -7.82 -20.08 3.84
N TRP A 185 -8.47 -18.96 4.18
CA TRP A 185 -9.48 -18.91 5.24
C TRP A 185 -10.72 -19.73 4.92
N ILE A 186 -11.20 -19.68 3.67
CA ILE A 186 -12.32 -20.51 3.20
C ILE A 186 -11.97 -21.99 3.32
N ALA A 187 -10.78 -22.39 2.85
CA ALA A 187 -10.29 -23.77 2.91
C ALA A 187 -10.18 -24.25 4.37
N ARG A 188 -9.63 -23.42 5.26
CA ARG A 188 -9.57 -23.70 6.70
C ARG A 188 -10.96 -23.93 7.29
N ARG A 189 -11.93 -23.06 6.98
CA ARG A 189 -13.30 -23.17 7.50
C ARG A 189 -13.98 -24.46 7.02
N LYS A 190 -13.79 -24.84 5.76
CA LYS A 190 -14.29 -26.11 5.20
C LYS A 190 -13.70 -27.31 5.93
N ARG A 191 -12.38 -27.33 6.15
CA ARG A 191 -11.70 -28.38 6.91
C ARG A 191 -12.24 -28.52 8.33
N MET A 192 -12.35 -27.42 9.07
CA MET A 192 -12.89 -27.44 10.44
C MET A 192 -14.34 -27.94 10.53
N ARG A 193 -15.14 -27.76 9.46
CA ARG A 193 -16.51 -28.30 9.39
C ARG A 193 -16.51 -29.81 9.11
N SER A 194 -15.68 -30.29 8.19
CA SER A 194 -15.54 -31.72 7.89
C SER A 194 -15.13 -32.50 9.13
N THR A 195 -14.09 -32.04 9.84
CA THR A 195 -13.60 -32.73 11.05
C THR A 195 -14.63 -32.79 12.18
N LYS A 196 -15.60 -31.86 12.22
CA LYS A 196 -16.71 -31.89 13.18
C LYS A 196 -17.87 -32.82 12.78
N ALA A 197 -17.98 -33.18 11.50
CA ALA A 197 -19.00 -34.10 11.01
C ALA A 197 -18.60 -35.56 11.23
N ASP A 198 -17.28 -35.82 11.37
CA ASP A 198 -16.70 -37.14 11.59
C ASP A 198 -16.50 -37.50 13.08
N THR A 199 -16.88 -36.60 14.00
CA THR A 199 -16.82 -36.76 15.48
C THR A 199 -18.21 -36.64 16.10
#